data_AF-A0A016ADB7-F1
#
_entry.id   AF-A0A016ADB7-F1
#
_cell.length_a   1.000
_cell.length_b   1.000
_cell.length_c   1.000
_cell.angle_alpha   90.00
_cell.angle_beta   90.00
_cell.angle_gamma   90.00
#
_symmetry.space_group_name_H-M   'P 1'
#
loop_
_entity.id
_entity.type
_entity.pdbx_description
1 polymer ?
#
loop_
_entity_poly.entity_id
_entity_poly.type
_entity_poly.pdbx_seq_one_letter_code
_entity_poly.pdbx_strand_id
1 'polypeptide(L)'
;ITGGKGSTGDSGVGVSSIIEQYYLSSSATSLLNGSWSTTRPTWKDKWYIWTRSVITYTNGTSDTTAAICVTGSKGDKGEDGKPGDKGEKGDSPVLVYRGIYDSSKTYYGNSKRLDAVKYNNQYYIVRIDAGTFSNVTPTTTSKWNTFGAQFETIATNLLLAEGANIGDWFIKGGKIVSTMGNGNRVELDASMARIYIESSSGGGDYALVDFGAKMTIDANRGIFETRAKNAPNYSNAVSYMSPTGIFSNMAGTDGMPASSGYTHRGAIVGLGFANVPARTWTINAVDTIVAGVYGRASNSGTAPAFGGFFYDLFAGGLIFGRKYITGTSNNTWYLNREDTVVIGYTSAASVVYLPASPKEGQVIFVKQWWRGYMRFRPRSGYLIYDDTSVNDYYDFGEGQGGMFVYTVGYVDGVKKQAWLVSRWKY
;
A
#
# COMPACT_ATOMS: atom_id res chain seq x y z
N ILE A 1 11.93 18.66 -11.29
CA ILE A 1 13.33 18.21 -11.09
C ILE A 1 13.26 16.74 -10.71
N THR A 2 13.71 15.84 -11.58
CA THR A 2 13.77 14.39 -11.30
C THR A 2 15.16 14.09 -10.73
N GLY A 3 15.23 13.72 -9.45
CA GLY A 3 16.46 13.21 -8.84
C GLY A 3 16.80 11.86 -9.43
N GLY A 4 18.02 11.70 -9.94
CA GLY A 4 18.50 10.42 -10.48
C GLY A 4 18.48 9.33 -9.41
N LYS A 5 18.21 8.09 -9.82
CA LYS A 5 18.33 6.90 -8.98
C LYS A 5 19.76 6.82 -8.43
N GLY A 6 19.91 6.67 -7.11
CA GLY A 6 21.20 6.46 -6.47
C GLY A 6 21.92 5.24 -7.03
N SER A 7 23.25 5.26 -7.00
CA SER A 7 24.10 4.15 -7.42
C SER A 7 23.72 2.86 -6.70
N THR A 8 23.77 1.73 -7.40
CA THR A 8 23.70 0.41 -6.77
C THR A 8 24.84 0.30 -5.74
N GLY A 9 24.51 -0.09 -4.50
CA GLY A 9 25.52 -0.32 -3.47
C GLY A 9 26.46 -1.47 -3.82
N ASP A 10 27.64 -1.50 -3.20
CA ASP A 10 28.65 -2.52 -3.45
C ASP A 10 28.12 -3.94 -3.13
N SER A 11 28.48 -4.91 -3.97
CA SER A 11 28.16 -6.32 -3.74
C SER A 11 28.79 -6.83 -2.46
N GLY A 12 28.03 -7.58 -1.66
CA GLY A 12 28.55 -8.22 -0.45
C GLY A 12 29.70 -9.21 -0.74
N VAL A 13 30.69 -9.26 0.13
CA VAL A 13 31.81 -10.21 0.05
C VAL A 13 31.40 -11.51 0.72
N GLY A 14 31.27 -12.58 -0.07
CA GLY A 14 30.96 -13.93 0.42
C GLY A 14 32.23 -14.76 0.64
N VAL A 15 32.09 -15.92 1.28
CA VAL A 15 33.15 -16.93 1.36
C VAL A 15 33.19 -17.70 0.03
N SER A 16 34.36 -17.73 -0.60
CA SER A 16 34.63 -18.46 -1.85
C SER A 16 35.05 -19.90 -1.59
N SER A 17 35.92 -20.14 -0.60
CA SER A 17 36.35 -21.49 -0.23
C SER A 17 36.87 -21.55 1.20
N ILE A 18 36.84 -22.76 1.78
CA ILE A 18 37.48 -23.09 3.06
C ILE A 18 38.33 -24.33 2.83
N ILE A 19 39.64 -24.23 3.08
CA ILE A 19 40.58 -25.35 2.93
C ILE A 19 41.19 -25.66 4.30
N GLU A 20 41.02 -26.91 4.74
CA GLU A 20 41.69 -27.41 5.94
C GLU A 20 43.17 -27.68 5.69
N GLN A 21 44.00 -27.27 6.64
CA GLN A 21 45.42 -27.60 6.67
C GLN A 21 45.77 -28.32 7.96
N TYR A 22 46.73 -29.23 7.86
CA TYR A 22 47.27 -30.05 8.92
C TYR A 22 48.75 -29.74 9.13
N TYR A 23 49.21 -29.82 10.37
CA TYR A 23 50.62 -29.62 10.74
C TYR A 23 51.01 -30.72 11.71
N LEU A 24 52.09 -31.45 11.42
CA LEU A 24 52.62 -32.48 12.33
C LEU A 24 53.72 -31.85 13.19
N SER A 25 53.46 -31.68 14.48
CA SER A 25 54.37 -31.04 15.43
C SER A 25 54.97 -32.01 16.45
N SER A 26 56.20 -31.77 16.88
CA SER A 26 56.79 -32.48 18.02
C SER A 26 56.37 -31.92 19.39
N SER A 27 55.43 -30.96 19.43
CA SER A 27 54.92 -30.35 20.66
C SER A 27 53.39 -30.30 20.67
N ALA A 28 52.82 -30.53 21.87
CA ALA A 28 51.38 -30.48 22.12
C ALA A 28 50.86 -29.05 22.35
N THR A 29 51.77 -28.09 22.57
CA THR A 29 51.43 -26.71 22.97
C THR A 29 51.98 -25.65 22.03
N SER A 30 52.85 -26.02 21.08
CA SER A 30 53.47 -25.10 20.12
C SER A 30 53.74 -25.79 18.78
N LEU A 31 53.74 -25.02 17.69
CA LEU A 31 54.03 -25.52 16.34
C LEU A 31 55.54 -25.60 16.12
N LEU A 32 56.11 -26.78 16.36
CA LEU A 32 57.53 -27.09 16.18
C LEU A 32 57.75 -28.20 15.15
N ASN A 33 58.78 -28.04 14.32
CA ASN A 33 59.36 -29.06 13.44
C ASN A 33 58.46 -29.64 12.34
N GLY A 34 57.40 -28.93 11.95
CA GLY A 34 56.49 -29.30 10.86
C GLY A 34 56.24 -28.18 9.85
N SER A 35 55.38 -28.47 8.89
CA SER A 35 54.88 -27.52 7.89
C SER A 35 53.39 -27.77 7.66
N TRP A 36 52.66 -26.73 7.27
CA TRP A 36 51.24 -26.86 6.92
C TRP A 36 51.06 -27.57 5.58
N SER A 37 50.13 -28.53 5.54
CA SER A 37 49.79 -29.32 4.36
C SER A 37 48.27 -29.50 4.27
N THR A 38 47.72 -29.57 3.07
CA THR A 38 46.30 -29.92 2.86
C THR A 38 46.07 -31.44 2.94
N THR A 39 47.12 -32.24 2.95
CA THR A 39 47.06 -33.69 3.13
C THR A 39 47.27 -34.03 4.60
N ARG A 40 46.35 -34.80 5.18
CA ARG A 40 46.45 -35.28 6.56
C ARG A 40 47.74 -36.09 6.76
N PRO A 41 48.62 -35.71 7.71
CA PRO A 41 49.84 -36.44 7.98
C PRO A 41 49.55 -37.78 8.66
N THR A 42 50.37 -38.78 8.38
CA THR A 42 50.35 -40.05 9.11
C THR A 42 50.75 -39.80 10.55
N TRP A 43 50.03 -40.40 11.48
CA TRP A 43 50.35 -40.32 12.90
C TRP A 43 51.77 -40.87 13.17
N LYS A 44 52.50 -40.22 14.07
CA LYS A 44 53.83 -40.62 14.53
C LYS A 44 53.86 -40.57 16.05
N ASP A 45 54.48 -41.58 16.67
CA ASP A 45 54.60 -41.65 18.12
C ASP A 45 55.32 -40.41 18.68
N LYS A 46 54.78 -39.85 19.77
CA LYS A 46 55.22 -38.60 20.43
C LYS A 46 55.13 -37.33 19.57
N TRP A 47 54.35 -37.35 18.48
CA TRP A 47 54.02 -36.17 17.68
C TRP A 47 52.52 -35.87 17.71
N TYR A 48 52.18 -34.62 17.43
CA TYR A 48 50.85 -34.04 17.57
C TYR A 48 50.41 -33.45 16.24
N ILE A 49 49.23 -33.81 15.77
CA ILE A 49 48.61 -33.22 14.59
C ILE A 49 47.84 -31.98 15.03
N TRP A 50 48.10 -30.87 14.36
CA TRP A 50 47.38 -29.61 14.51
C TRP A 50 46.58 -29.32 13.25
N THR A 51 45.42 -28.66 13.39
CA THR A 51 44.58 -28.25 12.25
C THR A 51 44.29 -26.75 12.29
N ARG A 52 44.11 -26.17 11.11
CA ARG A 52 43.57 -24.81 10.91
C ARG A 52 42.82 -24.74 9.58
N SER A 53 42.00 -23.72 9.39
CA SER A 53 41.31 -23.46 8.13
C SER A 53 41.81 -22.17 7.49
N VAL A 54 42.04 -22.20 6.18
CA VAL A 54 42.26 -21.01 5.35
C VAL A 54 40.97 -20.71 4.61
N ILE A 55 40.40 -19.54 4.86
CA ILE A 55 39.13 -19.07 4.32
C ILE A 55 39.46 -18.05 3.22
N THR A 56 39.05 -18.31 1.98
CA THR A 56 39.20 -17.37 0.86
C THR A 56 37.86 -16.71 0.58
N TYR A 57 37.84 -15.39 0.42
CA TYR A 57 36.64 -14.61 0.13
C TYR A 57 36.49 -14.31 -1.36
N THR A 58 35.28 -13.94 -1.79
CA THR A 58 34.98 -13.64 -3.21
C THR A 58 35.70 -12.40 -3.75
N ASN A 59 36.23 -11.54 -2.88
CA ASN A 59 37.05 -10.38 -3.23
C ASN A 59 38.56 -10.72 -3.33
N GLY A 60 38.95 -11.99 -3.15
CA GLY A 60 40.33 -12.45 -3.23
C GLY A 60 41.16 -12.32 -1.94
N THR A 61 40.62 -11.76 -0.85
CA THR A 61 41.30 -11.77 0.46
C THR A 61 41.17 -13.14 1.12
N SER A 62 42.02 -13.43 2.11
CA SER A 62 41.91 -14.65 2.91
C SER A 62 42.20 -14.41 4.39
N ASP A 63 41.52 -15.20 5.23
CA ASP A 63 41.75 -15.28 6.67
C ASP A 63 42.18 -16.70 7.05
N THR A 64 42.94 -16.83 8.13
CA THR A 64 43.37 -18.13 8.66
C THR A 64 42.98 -18.25 10.12
N THR A 65 42.31 -19.35 10.48
CA THR A 65 41.90 -19.58 11.86
C THR A 65 43.10 -19.89 12.76
N ALA A 66 42.92 -19.71 14.08
CA ALA A 66 43.88 -20.21 15.05
C ALA A 66 44.06 -21.73 14.89
N ALA A 67 45.30 -22.19 15.06
CA ALA A 67 45.63 -23.61 15.00
C ALA A 67 45.24 -24.33 16.30
N ILE A 68 44.63 -25.50 16.19
CA ILE A 68 44.25 -26.34 17.33
C ILE A 68 44.93 -27.71 17.25
N CYS A 69 45.38 -28.24 18.38
CA CYS A 69 45.95 -29.59 18.47
C CYS A 69 44.81 -30.63 18.51
N VAL A 70 44.76 -31.54 17.56
CA VAL A 70 43.65 -32.51 17.38
C VAL A 70 43.99 -33.94 17.78
N THR A 71 45.23 -34.22 18.19
CA THR A 71 45.63 -35.54 18.69
C THR A 71 46.21 -35.44 20.09
N GLY A 72 45.73 -36.26 21.03
CA GLY A 72 46.39 -36.51 22.30
C GLY A 72 47.42 -37.64 22.20
N SER A 73 48.32 -37.74 23.18
CA SER A 73 49.23 -38.88 23.36
C SER A 73 48.42 -40.18 23.46
N LYS A 74 48.87 -41.25 22.80
CA LYS A 74 48.26 -42.58 22.95
C LYS A 74 48.44 -43.05 24.40
N GLY A 75 47.34 -43.16 25.16
CA GLY A 75 47.36 -43.81 26.47
C GLY A 75 47.56 -45.31 26.34
N ASP A 76 48.15 -45.93 27.35
CA ASP A 76 48.28 -47.39 27.43
C ASP A 76 46.91 -48.07 27.34
N LYS A 77 46.88 -49.27 26.74
CA LYS A 77 45.65 -50.05 26.56
C LYS A 77 45.14 -50.49 27.94
N GLY A 78 44.07 -49.87 28.43
CA GLY A 78 43.33 -50.33 29.60
C GLY A 78 42.64 -51.66 29.34
N GLU A 79 42.50 -52.48 30.38
CA GLU A 79 41.80 -53.77 30.34
C GLU A 79 40.34 -53.61 29.91
N ASP A 80 39.83 -54.60 29.17
CA ASP A 80 38.49 -54.55 28.58
C ASP A 80 37.39 -54.43 29.66
N GLY A 81 36.74 -53.26 29.71
CA GLY A 81 35.50 -53.08 30.46
C GLY A 81 34.36 -53.84 29.78
N LYS A 82 33.49 -54.46 30.59
CA LYS A 82 32.25 -55.11 30.12
C LYS A 82 31.51 -54.19 29.12
N PRO A 83 30.94 -54.71 28.01
CA PRO A 83 30.20 -53.88 27.07
C PRO A 83 29.11 -53.10 27.80
N GLY A 84 29.20 -51.77 27.78
CA GLY A 84 28.08 -50.91 28.13
C GLY A 84 26.99 -51.08 27.09
N ASP A 85 25.73 -50.99 27.51
CA ASP A 85 24.57 -51.09 26.64
C ASP A 85 24.74 -50.16 25.44
N LYS A 86 24.50 -50.74 24.25
CA LYS A 86 24.50 -50.03 22.97
C LYS A 86 23.51 -48.88 23.11
N GLY A 87 23.99 -47.64 23.08
CA GLY A 87 23.13 -46.45 23.11
C GLY A 87 22.08 -46.57 22.01
N GLU A 88 20.83 -46.76 22.41
CA GLU A 88 19.73 -46.79 21.45
C GLU A 88 19.64 -45.44 20.75
N LYS A 89 19.57 -45.54 19.44
CA LYS A 89 19.27 -44.51 18.46
C LYS A 89 18.17 -43.57 18.99
N GLY A 90 18.53 -42.34 19.35
CA GLY A 90 17.81 -41.13 18.95
C GLY A 90 16.36 -40.88 19.39
N ASP A 91 15.77 -41.61 20.33
CA ASP A 91 14.49 -41.20 20.92
C ASP A 91 14.77 -40.11 21.97
N SER A 92 14.93 -38.87 21.51
CA SER A 92 14.90 -37.73 22.43
C SER A 92 13.49 -37.63 23.03
N PRO A 93 13.34 -37.50 24.36
CA PRO A 93 12.03 -37.48 24.98
C PRO A 93 11.19 -36.32 24.44
N VAL A 94 9.91 -36.58 24.20
CA VAL A 94 8.96 -35.55 23.79
C VAL A 94 8.69 -34.63 24.99
N LEU A 95 8.95 -33.34 24.83
CA LEU A 95 8.60 -32.32 25.83
C LEU A 95 7.11 -32.00 25.76
N VAL A 96 6.41 -32.09 26.89
CA VAL A 96 4.98 -31.79 27.01
C VAL A 96 4.76 -30.72 28.08
N TYR A 97 4.26 -29.55 27.69
CA TYR A 97 3.88 -28.52 28.65
C TYR A 97 2.50 -28.80 29.25
N ARG A 98 2.42 -28.85 30.59
CA ARG A 98 1.24 -29.29 31.37
C ARG A 98 0.46 -28.13 32.00
N GLY A 99 0.85 -26.88 31.71
CA GLY A 99 0.26 -25.67 32.26
C GLY A 99 0.78 -25.32 33.67
N ILE A 100 -0.06 -24.67 34.47
CA ILE A 100 0.23 -24.39 35.88
C ILE A 100 0.32 -25.73 36.65
N TYR A 101 1.33 -25.85 37.52
CA TYR A 101 1.49 -27.01 38.38
C TYR A 101 0.23 -27.25 39.22
N ASP A 102 -0.20 -28.51 39.22
CA ASP A 102 -1.32 -29.02 39.98
C ASP A 102 -0.89 -30.30 40.71
N SER A 103 -1.09 -30.31 42.04
CA SER A 103 -0.73 -31.45 42.90
C SER A 103 -1.46 -32.76 42.53
N SER A 104 -2.64 -32.65 41.91
CA SER A 104 -3.48 -33.78 41.50
C SER A 104 -3.06 -34.44 40.18
N LYS A 105 -2.17 -33.82 39.41
CA LYS A 105 -1.72 -34.33 38.11
C LYS A 105 -0.49 -35.22 38.26
N THR A 106 -0.44 -36.25 37.42
CA THR A 106 0.76 -37.07 37.20
C THR A 106 1.68 -36.42 36.18
N TYR A 107 2.97 -36.42 36.48
CA TYR A 107 4.07 -35.90 35.67
C TYR A 107 5.05 -37.01 35.28
N TYR A 108 5.68 -36.85 34.12
CA TYR A 108 6.57 -37.85 33.53
C TYR A 108 7.95 -37.26 33.22
N GLY A 109 8.99 -38.00 33.64
CA GLY A 109 10.38 -37.75 33.29
C GLY A 109 11.08 -39.06 32.98
N ASN A 110 11.12 -39.42 31.70
CA ASN A 110 11.73 -40.64 31.20
C ASN A 110 12.25 -40.43 29.78
N SER A 111 12.89 -41.44 29.19
CA SER A 111 13.47 -41.38 27.83
C SER A 111 12.44 -41.09 26.72
N LYS A 112 11.14 -41.25 26.97
CA LYS A 112 10.09 -40.99 25.98
C LYS A 112 9.37 -39.65 26.18
N ARG A 113 9.32 -39.14 27.41
CA ARG A 113 8.56 -37.93 27.75
C ARG A 113 9.17 -37.16 28.91
N LEU A 114 9.25 -35.85 28.74
CA LEU A 114 9.52 -34.88 29.79
C LEU A 114 8.32 -33.94 29.92
N ASP A 115 7.82 -33.76 31.13
CA ASP A 115 6.80 -32.76 31.39
C ASP A 115 7.42 -31.42 31.83
N ALA A 116 6.79 -30.32 31.46
CA ALA A 116 7.12 -28.98 31.96
C ALA A 116 5.88 -28.30 32.55
N VAL A 117 6.06 -27.49 33.59
CA VAL A 117 5.00 -26.75 34.29
C VAL A 117 5.42 -25.33 34.64
N LYS A 118 4.45 -24.46 34.90
CA LYS A 118 4.65 -23.14 35.51
C LYS A 118 4.26 -23.18 36.99
N TYR A 119 5.12 -22.67 37.87
CA TYR A 119 4.86 -22.56 39.31
C TYR A 119 5.55 -21.32 39.87
N ASN A 120 4.85 -20.52 40.67
CA ASN A 120 5.35 -19.24 41.21
C ASN A 120 6.03 -18.34 40.16
N ASN A 121 5.41 -18.25 38.97
CA ASN A 121 5.90 -17.47 37.83
C ASN A 121 7.25 -17.92 37.25
N GLN A 122 7.75 -19.10 37.62
CA GLN A 122 8.92 -19.76 37.03
C GLN A 122 8.53 -21.04 36.30
N TYR A 123 9.30 -21.41 35.29
CA TYR A 123 9.11 -22.65 34.53
C TYR A 123 10.06 -23.73 35.04
N TYR A 124 9.54 -24.94 35.15
CA TYR A 124 10.28 -26.12 35.57
C TYR A 124 10.07 -27.25 34.58
N ILE A 125 11.11 -28.04 34.36
CA ILE A 125 11.07 -29.26 33.56
C ILE A 125 11.38 -30.44 34.48
N VAL A 126 10.65 -31.52 34.31
CA VAL A 126 10.94 -32.77 34.99
C VAL A 126 12.31 -33.29 34.55
N ARG A 127 13.10 -33.86 35.46
CA ARG A 127 14.36 -34.53 35.09
C ARG A 127 14.12 -35.78 34.25
N ILE A 128 15.03 -36.11 33.34
CA ILE A 128 14.92 -37.31 32.48
C ILE A 128 14.91 -38.63 33.26
N ASP A 129 15.40 -38.63 34.49
CA ASP A 129 15.47 -39.76 35.41
C ASP A 129 14.41 -39.70 36.52
N ALA A 130 13.49 -38.74 36.49
CA ALA A 130 12.52 -38.53 37.58
C ALA A 130 11.46 -39.65 37.68
N GLY A 131 11.25 -40.41 36.61
CA GLY A 131 10.21 -41.43 36.50
C GLY A 131 8.81 -40.82 36.38
N THR A 132 7.80 -41.56 36.83
CA THR A 132 6.41 -41.08 36.91
C THR A 132 6.10 -40.70 38.36
N PHE A 133 5.58 -39.50 38.61
CA PHE A 133 5.26 -39.05 39.97
C PHE A 133 4.10 -38.04 39.99
N SER A 134 3.52 -37.82 41.16
CA SER A 134 2.47 -36.83 41.43
C SER A 134 2.74 -36.12 42.75
N ASN A 135 2.09 -34.98 43.01
CA ASN A 135 2.16 -34.26 44.29
C ASN A 135 3.60 -33.92 44.77
N VAL A 136 4.52 -33.62 43.85
CA VAL A 136 5.87 -33.11 44.19
C VAL A 136 6.01 -31.70 43.62
N THR A 137 6.23 -30.73 44.49
CA THR A 137 6.34 -29.31 44.13
C THR A 137 7.50 -29.05 43.16
N PRO A 138 7.34 -28.15 42.16
CA PRO A 138 8.37 -27.88 41.16
C PRO A 138 9.71 -27.33 41.71
N THR A 139 9.73 -26.83 42.94
CA THR A 139 10.96 -26.41 43.65
C THR A 139 11.83 -27.57 44.12
N THR A 140 11.34 -28.82 44.05
CA THR A 140 12.06 -30.01 44.53
C THR A 140 13.03 -30.53 43.48
N THR A 141 14.32 -30.26 43.66
CA THR A 141 15.42 -30.54 42.70
C THR A 141 15.67 -32.02 42.40
N SER A 142 15.13 -32.93 43.22
CA SER A 142 15.20 -34.37 42.96
C SER A 142 14.28 -34.83 41.83
N LYS A 143 13.27 -34.03 41.46
CA LYS A 143 12.32 -34.34 40.38
C LYS A 143 12.30 -33.28 39.28
N TRP A 144 12.63 -32.05 39.62
CA TRP A 144 12.50 -30.89 38.73
C TRP A 144 13.82 -30.15 38.56
N ASN A 145 14.08 -29.67 37.35
CA ASN A 145 15.08 -28.67 37.07
C ASN A 145 14.37 -27.35 36.75
N THR A 146 15.00 -26.23 37.08
CA THR A 146 14.57 -24.93 36.53
C THR A 146 14.73 -24.97 35.02
N PHE A 147 13.66 -24.69 34.28
CA PHE A 147 13.73 -24.51 32.84
C PHE A 147 14.32 -23.11 32.62
N GLY A 148 15.63 -23.08 32.31
CA GLY A 148 16.52 -21.91 32.47
C GLY A 148 15.91 -20.57 32.05
N ALA A 149 16.10 -19.55 32.88
CA ALA A 149 15.59 -18.18 32.68
C ALA A 149 16.36 -17.38 31.60
N GLN A 150 17.31 -17.99 30.88
CA GLN A 150 18.13 -17.30 29.88
C GLN A 150 18.16 -18.14 28.62
N PHE A 151 17.58 -17.56 27.57
CA PHE A 151 17.78 -17.80 26.14
C PHE A 151 18.67 -19.00 25.81
N GLU A 152 18.08 -20.02 25.17
CA GLU A 152 18.67 -21.04 24.29
C GLU A 152 17.84 -22.33 24.44
N THR A 153 16.57 -22.28 24.02
CA THR A 153 15.85 -23.50 23.65
C THR A 153 15.43 -23.38 22.19
N ILE A 154 16.36 -23.73 21.29
CA ILE A 154 16.03 -24.09 19.92
C ILE A 154 15.45 -25.50 19.96
N ALA A 155 14.14 -25.62 20.23
CA ALA A 155 13.44 -26.84 19.87
C ALA A 155 13.30 -26.82 18.35
N THR A 156 13.97 -27.75 17.69
CA THR A 156 14.14 -27.80 16.22
C THR A 156 12.84 -27.80 15.41
N ASN A 157 11.67 -27.90 16.06
CA ASN A 157 10.34 -27.80 15.44
C ASN A 157 9.25 -27.12 16.31
N LEU A 158 9.50 -26.72 17.57
CA LEU A 158 8.44 -26.25 18.48
C LEU A 158 8.91 -25.17 19.46
N LEU A 159 8.54 -23.91 19.24
CA LEU A 159 8.81 -22.82 20.19
C LEU A 159 7.65 -22.67 21.18
N LEU A 160 7.88 -22.96 22.46
CA LEU A 160 6.93 -22.69 23.55
C LEU A 160 7.34 -21.41 24.27
N ALA A 161 6.65 -20.31 23.96
CA ALA A 161 6.94 -19.01 24.57
C ALA A 161 5.64 -18.23 24.83
N GLU A 162 5.52 -17.62 26.02
CA GLU A 162 4.44 -16.67 26.33
C GLU A 162 4.60 -15.36 25.54
N GLY A 163 5.84 -15.04 25.16
CA GLY A 163 6.18 -14.01 24.20
C GLY A 163 7.48 -14.36 23.50
N ALA A 164 7.56 -14.18 22.19
CA ALA A 164 8.74 -14.49 21.39
C ALA A 164 9.19 -13.25 20.60
N ASN A 165 10.45 -12.83 20.79
CA ASN A 165 11.13 -11.91 19.89
C ASN A 165 11.85 -12.74 18.82
N ILE A 166 11.42 -12.67 17.57
CA ILE A 166 11.98 -13.39 16.43
C ILE A 166 12.44 -12.34 15.41
N GLY A 167 13.74 -12.06 15.39
CA GLY A 167 14.27 -10.92 14.64
C GLY A 167 13.58 -9.63 15.08
N ASP A 168 13.02 -8.90 14.12
CA ASP A 168 12.26 -7.66 14.35
C ASP A 168 10.75 -7.88 14.53
N TRP A 169 10.33 -9.05 15.02
CA TRP A 169 8.93 -9.36 15.27
C TRP A 169 8.70 -9.88 16.68
N PHE A 170 7.71 -9.33 17.36
CA PHE A 170 7.26 -9.78 18.67
C PHE A 170 5.89 -10.45 18.58
N ILE A 171 5.79 -11.66 19.11
CA ILE A 171 4.57 -12.47 19.12
C ILE A 171 4.12 -12.64 20.56
N LYS A 172 2.95 -12.11 20.91
CA LYS A 172 2.33 -12.29 22.24
C LYS A 172 0.83 -11.99 22.20
N GLY A 173 0.04 -12.72 22.98
CA GLY A 173 -1.37 -12.38 23.23
C GLY A 173 -2.24 -12.32 21.97
N GLY A 174 -1.98 -13.19 20.98
CA GLY A 174 -2.71 -13.21 19.71
C GLY A 174 -2.27 -12.13 18.71
N LYS A 175 -1.18 -11.42 19.00
CA LYS A 175 -0.62 -10.38 18.14
C LYS A 175 0.74 -10.77 17.59
N ILE A 176 1.01 -10.35 16.37
CA ILE A 176 2.35 -10.34 15.76
C ILE A 176 2.65 -8.89 15.40
N VAL A 177 3.67 -8.31 16.04
CA VAL A 177 3.98 -6.87 15.94
C VAL A 177 5.43 -6.70 15.50
N SER A 178 5.67 -5.91 14.45
CA SER A 178 7.04 -5.53 14.08
C SER A 178 7.65 -4.60 15.13
N THR A 179 8.93 -4.79 15.47
CA THR A 179 9.69 -4.02 16.48
C THR A 179 10.74 -3.09 15.88
N MET A 180 10.83 -2.99 14.54
CA MET A 180 11.78 -2.09 13.87
C MET A 180 11.55 -0.61 14.26
N GLY A 181 12.63 0.12 14.50
CA GLY A 181 12.60 1.50 15.02
C GLY A 181 12.24 2.61 14.02
N ASN A 182 11.89 2.29 12.77
CA ASN A 182 11.95 3.27 11.67
C ASN A 182 10.58 3.80 11.22
N GLY A 183 9.64 4.03 12.15
CA GLY A 183 8.38 4.72 11.88
C GLY A 183 7.32 3.93 11.09
N ASN A 184 7.71 2.82 10.47
CA ASN A 184 6.82 1.85 9.86
C ASN A 184 6.52 0.72 10.86
N ARG A 185 5.26 0.31 10.95
CA ARG A 185 4.82 -0.74 11.88
C ARG A 185 3.79 -1.63 11.23
N VAL A 186 3.95 -2.94 11.38
CA VAL A 186 2.96 -3.94 10.97
C VAL A 186 2.46 -4.68 12.21
N GLU A 187 1.15 -4.80 12.34
CA GLU A 187 0.50 -5.57 13.39
C GLU A 187 -0.58 -6.49 12.78
N LEU A 188 -0.48 -7.78 13.08
CA LEU A 188 -1.57 -8.73 12.92
C LEU A 188 -2.20 -8.91 14.29
N ASP A 189 -3.48 -8.54 14.44
CA ASP A 189 -4.20 -8.60 15.70
C ASP A 189 -5.41 -9.52 15.58
N ALA A 190 -5.24 -10.77 16.02
CA ALA A 190 -6.32 -11.76 16.02
C ALA A 190 -7.44 -11.39 17.01
N SER A 191 -7.15 -10.66 18.09
CA SER A 191 -8.16 -10.27 19.08
C SER A 191 -9.18 -9.27 18.52
N MET A 192 -8.78 -8.53 17.47
CA MET A 192 -9.62 -7.53 16.79
C MET A 192 -10.00 -7.95 15.37
N ALA A 193 -9.64 -9.16 14.92
CA ALA A 193 -9.76 -9.60 13.53
C ALA A 193 -9.24 -8.53 12.54
N ARG A 194 -8.04 -8.03 12.82
CA ARG A 194 -7.48 -6.83 12.17
C ARG A 194 -6.05 -7.05 11.67
N ILE A 195 -5.76 -6.48 10.50
CA ILE A 195 -4.40 -6.19 10.05
C ILE A 195 -4.21 -4.67 10.07
N TYR A 196 -3.15 -4.20 10.71
CA TYR A 196 -2.81 -2.78 10.82
C TYR A 196 -1.40 -2.54 10.29
N ILE A 197 -1.26 -1.56 9.41
CA ILE A 197 0.02 -1.13 8.86
C ILE A 197 0.13 0.37 9.04
N GLU A 198 1.24 0.83 9.60
CA GLU A 198 1.60 2.23 9.69
C GLU A 198 2.84 2.47 8.84
N SER A 199 2.83 3.57 8.10
CA SER A 199 3.91 4.01 7.23
C SER A 199 4.20 5.48 7.47
N SER A 200 5.49 5.85 7.49
CA SER A 200 5.89 7.26 7.44
C SER A 200 5.57 7.92 6.10
N SER A 201 5.46 7.12 5.04
CA SER A 201 5.08 7.56 3.68
C SER A 201 3.59 7.32 3.42
N GLY A 202 2.91 8.24 2.74
CA GLY A 202 1.50 8.17 2.41
C GLY A 202 1.13 8.81 1.06
N GLY A 203 -0.10 8.58 0.60
CA GLY A 203 -0.70 9.27 -0.54
C GLY A 203 -0.38 8.75 -1.96
N GLY A 204 0.55 7.79 -2.10
CA GLY A 204 0.93 7.19 -3.40
C GLY A 204 1.80 8.09 -4.30
N ASP A 205 2.15 7.62 -5.49
CA ASP A 205 3.14 8.25 -6.40
C ASP A 205 2.78 9.68 -6.86
N TYR A 206 1.52 10.09 -6.67
CA TYR A 206 0.98 11.39 -7.09
C TYR A 206 0.40 12.21 -5.93
N ALA A 207 0.87 11.95 -4.70
CA ALA A 207 0.48 12.72 -3.53
C ALA A 207 1.02 14.16 -3.59
N LEU A 208 0.15 15.15 -3.35
CA LEU A 208 0.55 16.56 -3.26
C LEU A 208 1.24 16.89 -1.93
N VAL A 209 0.95 16.12 -0.87
CA VAL A 209 1.52 16.27 0.48
C VAL A 209 1.62 14.88 1.10
N ASP A 210 2.74 14.58 1.75
CA ASP A 210 2.93 13.35 2.50
C ASP A 210 2.54 13.54 3.97
N PHE A 211 1.53 12.80 4.43
CA PHE A 211 1.07 12.81 5.82
C PHE A 211 1.43 11.52 6.56
N GLY A 212 2.12 10.58 5.91
CA GLY A 212 2.17 9.18 6.34
C GLY A 212 0.80 8.51 6.26
N ALA A 213 0.76 7.19 6.45
CA ALA A 213 -0.46 6.40 6.30
C ALA A 213 -0.65 5.38 7.42
N LYS A 214 -1.90 5.19 7.81
CA LYS A 214 -2.41 4.09 8.64
C LYS A 214 -3.39 3.30 7.78
N MET A 215 -3.05 2.07 7.45
CA MET A 215 -3.84 1.16 6.65
C MET A 215 -4.40 0.07 7.55
N THR A 216 -5.68 -0.26 7.38
CA THR A 216 -6.37 -1.22 8.24
C THR A 216 -7.32 -2.09 7.42
N ILE A 217 -7.18 -3.41 7.59
CA ILE A 217 -8.19 -4.39 7.20
C ILE A 217 -8.89 -4.80 8.49
N ASP A 218 -10.16 -4.44 8.65
CA ASP A 218 -10.94 -4.67 9.88
C ASP A 218 -12.18 -5.49 9.55
N ALA A 219 -12.15 -6.78 9.87
CA ALA A 219 -13.24 -7.70 9.58
C ALA A 219 -14.50 -7.42 10.43
N ASN A 220 -14.34 -6.88 11.64
CA ASN A 220 -15.47 -6.53 12.51
C ASN A 220 -16.26 -5.36 11.95
N ARG A 221 -15.58 -4.42 11.29
CA ARG A 221 -16.21 -3.29 10.60
C ARG A 221 -16.56 -3.60 9.14
N GLY A 222 -16.02 -4.69 8.58
CA GLY A 222 -16.16 -5.04 7.17
C GLY A 222 -15.52 -4.01 6.25
N ILE A 223 -14.40 -3.40 6.65
CA ILE A 223 -13.76 -2.33 5.89
C ILE A 223 -12.29 -2.61 5.56
N PHE A 224 -11.87 -2.08 4.42
CA PHE A 224 -10.47 -1.80 4.09
C PHE A 224 -10.30 -0.28 4.13
N GLU A 225 -9.53 0.26 5.06
CA GLU A 225 -9.36 1.71 5.32
C GLU A 225 -7.90 2.15 5.18
N THR A 226 -7.69 3.36 4.66
CA THR A 226 -6.45 4.13 4.73
C THR A 226 -6.74 5.50 5.35
N ARG A 227 -5.94 5.91 6.32
CA ARG A 227 -6.04 7.16 7.05
C ARG A 227 -4.69 7.87 7.10
N ALA A 228 -4.65 9.21 7.06
CA ALA A 228 -3.41 9.94 7.29
C ALA A 228 -2.86 9.71 8.70
N LYS A 229 -1.54 9.49 8.82
CA LYS A 229 -0.87 9.37 10.13
C LYS A 229 -0.84 10.72 10.85
N ASN A 230 -0.46 11.77 10.12
CA ASN A 230 -0.35 13.15 10.60
C ASN A 230 -1.36 14.04 9.86
N ALA A 231 -2.65 13.83 10.15
CA ALA A 231 -3.72 14.51 9.44
C ALA A 231 -3.71 16.04 9.71
N PRO A 232 -4.02 16.89 8.71
CA PRO A 232 -4.10 18.33 8.89
C PRO A 232 -5.37 18.72 9.69
N ASN A 233 -5.35 19.88 10.34
CA ASN A 233 -6.44 20.34 11.24
C ASN A 233 -7.84 20.44 10.59
N TYR A 234 -7.93 20.43 9.27
CA TYR A 234 -9.18 20.57 8.51
C TYR A 234 -9.72 19.25 7.93
N SER A 235 -9.02 18.12 8.09
CA SER A 235 -9.52 16.81 7.62
C SER A 235 -8.85 15.65 8.33
N ASN A 236 -9.61 14.58 8.56
CA ASN A 236 -9.07 13.32 9.07
C ASN A 236 -8.45 12.44 7.97
N ALA A 237 -8.55 12.84 6.69
CA ALA A 237 -7.91 12.20 5.54
C ALA A 237 -8.07 10.67 5.51
N VAL A 238 -9.32 10.22 5.47
CA VAL A 238 -9.76 8.82 5.52
C VAL A 238 -10.36 8.42 4.18
N SER A 239 -9.96 7.26 3.69
CA SER A 239 -10.61 6.58 2.59
C SER A 239 -10.81 5.11 2.96
N TYR A 240 -11.98 4.54 2.69
CA TYR A 240 -12.24 3.13 2.92
C TYR A 240 -13.18 2.55 1.87
N MET A 241 -13.15 1.23 1.73
CA MET A 241 -14.16 0.45 1.01
C MET A 241 -14.81 -0.55 1.97
N SER A 242 -16.07 -0.86 1.71
CA SER A 242 -16.89 -1.81 2.47
C SER A 242 -17.92 -2.46 1.53
N PRO A 243 -18.68 -3.47 1.98
CA PRO A 243 -19.81 -4.01 1.19
C PRO A 243 -20.85 -2.96 0.78
N THR A 244 -20.87 -1.78 1.42
CA THR A 244 -21.80 -0.68 1.11
C THR A 244 -21.25 0.35 0.13
N GLY A 245 -19.98 0.22 -0.29
CA GLY A 245 -19.36 1.10 -1.28
C GLY A 245 -17.98 1.60 -0.89
N ILE A 246 -17.51 2.63 -1.61
CA ILE A 246 -16.19 3.25 -1.45
C ILE A 246 -16.41 4.68 -0.95
N PHE A 247 -15.63 5.11 0.05
CA PHE A 247 -15.67 6.42 0.72
C PHE A 247 -14.26 7.04 0.82
N SER A 248 -14.12 8.36 0.64
CA SER A 248 -12.93 9.22 0.74
C SER A 248 -13.47 10.56 1.21
N ASN A 249 -12.97 11.04 2.33
CA ASN A 249 -13.33 12.36 2.84
C ASN A 249 -12.28 13.44 2.56
N MET A 250 -11.22 13.10 1.83
CA MET A 250 -10.18 14.05 1.42
C MET A 250 -9.84 13.84 -0.05
N ALA A 251 -10.10 14.85 -0.86
CA ALA A 251 -9.57 14.93 -2.20
C ALA A 251 -8.06 15.23 -2.10
N GLY A 252 -7.22 14.25 -2.42
CA GLY A 252 -5.76 14.33 -2.23
C GLY A 252 -4.91 13.91 -3.43
N THR A 253 -5.52 13.28 -4.44
CA THR A 253 -4.87 12.88 -5.69
C THR A 253 -5.05 13.97 -6.73
N ASP A 254 -3.96 14.45 -7.34
CA ASP A 254 -4.05 15.41 -8.44
C ASP A 254 -4.66 14.73 -9.68
N GLY A 255 -5.80 15.23 -10.14
CA GLY A 255 -6.55 14.73 -11.29
C GLY A 255 -6.03 15.24 -12.63
N MET A 256 -4.94 16.01 -12.63
CA MET A 256 -4.32 16.59 -13.84
C MET A 256 -2.79 16.43 -13.84
N PRO A 257 -2.14 16.31 -15.02
CA PRO A 257 -0.68 16.30 -15.14
C PRO A 257 -0.06 17.67 -14.81
N ALA A 258 1.18 17.68 -14.29
CA ALA A 258 1.92 18.89 -13.93
C ALA A 258 2.10 19.91 -15.09
N SER A 259 2.07 19.46 -16.34
CA SER A 259 2.14 20.31 -17.54
C SER A 259 0.88 21.15 -17.81
N SER A 260 -0.22 20.86 -17.11
CA SER A 260 -1.50 21.57 -17.29
C SER A 260 -1.56 22.94 -16.61
N GLY A 261 -0.71 23.20 -15.61
CA GLY A 261 -0.74 24.42 -14.80
C GLY A 261 -1.92 24.51 -13.81
N TYR A 262 -2.73 23.46 -13.66
CA TYR A 262 -3.88 23.40 -12.74
C TYR A 262 -3.78 22.21 -11.78
N THR A 263 -4.20 22.39 -10.53
CA THR A 263 -4.27 21.33 -9.50
C THR A 263 -5.73 20.97 -9.24
N HIS A 264 -6.16 19.75 -9.56
CA HIS A 264 -7.55 19.28 -9.34
C HIS A 264 -7.54 18.07 -8.42
N ARG A 265 -8.51 17.87 -7.52
CA ARG A 265 -8.47 16.74 -6.57
C ARG A 265 -9.72 15.88 -6.66
N GLY A 266 -9.61 14.54 -6.74
CA GLY A 266 -10.74 13.63 -7.00
C GLY A 266 -10.84 12.41 -6.07
N ALA A 267 -12.08 11.92 -5.86
CA ALA A 267 -12.43 10.77 -5.01
C ALA A 267 -13.95 10.42 -5.17
N ILE A 268 -14.37 9.17 -5.43
CA ILE A 268 -15.44 8.49 -4.60
C ILE A 268 -16.97 8.81 -4.79
N VAL A 269 -17.86 7.96 -4.21
CA VAL A 269 -19.31 8.22 -3.98
C VAL A 269 -19.49 9.65 -3.49
N GLY A 270 -19.99 10.46 -4.39
CA GLY A 270 -19.93 11.89 -4.20
C GLY A 270 -21.12 12.42 -3.44
N LEU A 271 -20.92 12.72 -2.17
CA LEU A 271 -21.85 13.53 -1.39
C LEU A 271 -21.16 14.85 -1.04
N GLY A 272 -21.65 15.93 -1.64
CA GLY A 272 -21.13 17.26 -1.44
C GLY A 272 -21.94 17.96 -0.36
N PHE A 273 -21.27 18.40 0.70
CA PHE A 273 -21.90 19.19 1.76
C PHE A 273 -21.08 20.46 2.03
N ALA A 274 -21.68 21.63 1.78
CA ALA A 274 -21.13 22.91 2.22
C ALA A 274 -22.26 23.93 2.36
N ASN A 275 -22.06 24.91 3.24
CA ASN A 275 -22.97 26.04 3.42
C ASN A 275 -22.52 27.21 2.54
N VAL A 276 -22.93 27.19 1.26
CA VAL A 276 -22.63 28.26 0.29
C VAL A 276 -23.71 29.34 0.39
N PRO A 277 -23.39 30.57 0.84
CA PRO A 277 -24.39 31.62 1.00
C PRO A 277 -25.01 32.04 -0.35
N ALA A 278 -26.33 32.24 -0.40
CA ALA A 278 -27.03 32.62 -1.64
C ALA A 278 -26.44 33.85 -2.36
N ARG A 279 -25.83 34.80 -1.64
CA ARG A 279 -25.12 35.96 -2.22
C ARG A 279 -23.94 35.60 -3.14
N THR A 280 -23.41 34.39 -3.05
CA THR A 280 -22.35 33.88 -3.95
C THR A 280 -22.92 33.39 -5.28
N TRP A 281 -24.23 33.16 -5.36
CA TRP A 281 -24.96 32.83 -6.58
C TRP A 281 -25.25 34.09 -7.38
N THR A 282 -24.28 34.53 -8.19
CA THR A 282 -24.42 35.71 -9.04
C THR A 282 -24.54 35.34 -10.53
N ILE A 283 -24.99 36.29 -11.35
CA ILE A 283 -25.17 36.08 -12.80
C ILE A 283 -23.82 35.69 -13.41
N ASN A 284 -23.79 34.57 -14.14
CA ASN A 284 -22.61 34.02 -14.79
C ASN A 284 -21.44 33.64 -13.86
N ALA A 285 -21.64 33.57 -12.54
CA ALA A 285 -20.65 33.04 -11.59
C ALA A 285 -21.11 31.65 -11.11
N VAL A 286 -20.62 30.60 -11.77
CA VAL A 286 -20.81 29.20 -11.33
C VAL A 286 -19.61 28.75 -10.48
N ASP A 287 -18.72 29.68 -10.12
CA ASP A 287 -17.43 29.39 -9.49
C ASP A 287 -17.54 28.88 -8.04
N THR A 288 -18.74 28.90 -7.44
CA THR A 288 -18.98 28.38 -6.09
C THR A 288 -20.19 27.44 -6.08
N ILE A 289 -19.92 26.14 -6.15
CA ILE A 289 -20.93 25.08 -6.10
C ILE A 289 -20.55 24.00 -5.09
N VAL A 290 -21.56 23.27 -4.61
CA VAL A 290 -21.38 22.04 -3.83
C VAL A 290 -21.72 20.87 -4.74
N ALA A 291 -20.73 20.03 -5.04
CA ALA A 291 -20.91 18.85 -5.89
C ALA A 291 -20.61 17.59 -5.10
N GLY A 292 -21.46 16.58 -5.30
CA GLY A 292 -21.20 15.23 -4.86
C GLY A 292 -20.01 14.65 -5.59
N VAL A 293 -20.17 14.39 -6.88
CA VAL A 293 -19.10 13.96 -7.78
C VAL A 293 -18.82 15.10 -8.75
N TYR A 294 -17.55 15.41 -9.00
CA TYR A 294 -17.14 16.39 -10.01
C TYR A 294 -16.24 15.72 -11.06
N GLY A 295 -16.74 15.57 -12.29
CA GLY A 295 -16.02 14.98 -13.41
C GLY A 295 -15.68 16.02 -14.47
N ARG A 296 -14.40 16.19 -14.80
CA ARG A 296 -13.91 17.03 -15.92
C ARG A 296 -12.80 16.29 -16.65
N ALA A 297 -12.87 16.26 -17.97
CA ALA A 297 -11.81 15.71 -18.81
C ALA A 297 -11.31 16.77 -19.80
N SER A 298 -10.01 16.77 -20.05
CA SER A 298 -9.33 17.65 -20.99
C SER A 298 -8.40 16.82 -21.86
N ASN A 299 -8.35 17.11 -23.15
CA ASN A 299 -7.40 16.51 -24.08
C ASN A 299 -6.81 17.63 -24.95
N SER A 300 -5.49 17.65 -25.06
CA SER A 300 -4.75 18.57 -25.93
C SER A 300 -4.54 18.02 -27.35
N GLY A 301 -4.88 16.75 -27.59
CA GLY A 301 -4.97 16.15 -28.92
C GLY A 301 -6.33 16.39 -29.60
N THR A 302 -6.55 15.74 -30.74
CA THR A 302 -7.79 15.87 -31.54
C THR A 302 -8.93 14.96 -31.08
N ALA A 303 -8.67 14.01 -30.17
CA ALA A 303 -9.68 13.08 -29.69
C ALA A 303 -10.58 13.72 -28.60
N PRO A 304 -11.87 13.32 -28.50
CA PRO A 304 -12.74 13.82 -27.46
C PRO A 304 -12.32 13.38 -26.03
N ALA A 305 -12.51 14.27 -25.05
CA ALA A 305 -12.33 13.97 -23.63
C ALA A 305 -13.66 14.10 -22.89
N PHE A 306 -14.14 13.07 -22.20
CA PHE A 306 -15.42 13.09 -21.49
C PHE A 306 -15.23 12.97 -19.98
N GLY A 307 -15.88 13.84 -19.21
CA GLY A 307 -15.83 13.82 -17.73
C GLY A 307 -16.61 12.65 -17.11
N GLY A 308 -17.38 11.91 -17.91
CA GLY A 308 -18.12 10.69 -17.57
C GLY A 308 -18.78 10.11 -18.83
N PHE A 309 -19.07 8.80 -18.84
CA PHE A 309 -19.77 8.11 -19.93
C PHE A 309 -20.79 7.13 -19.33
N PHE A 310 -22.04 7.19 -19.79
CA PHE A 310 -23.16 6.41 -19.27
C PHE A 310 -24.00 5.92 -20.46
N TYR A 311 -24.23 4.60 -20.60
CA TYR A 311 -25.06 4.04 -21.66
C TYR A 311 -26.54 4.31 -21.44
N ASP A 312 -27.01 4.09 -20.21
CA ASP A 312 -28.36 4.41 -19.76
C ASP A 312 -28.27 5.33 -18.55
N LEU A 313 -29.02 6.44 -18.58
CA LEU A 313 -29.05 7.41 -17.50
C LEU A 313 -30.50 7.67 -17.09
N PHE A 314 -30.86 7.22 -15.89
CA PHE A 314 -32.08 7.66 -15.21
C PHE A 314 -31.72 8.78 -14.23
N ALA A 315 -32.02 10.03 -14.59
CA ALA A 315 -31.76 11.20 -13.75
C ALA A 315 -33.08 11.79 -13.23
N GLY A 316 -33.30 11.73 -11.91
CA GLY A 316 -34.46 12.32 -11.21
C GLY A 316 -34.43 13.86 -11.12
N GLY A 317 -33.97 14.52 -12.18
CA GLY A 317 -33.68 15.96 -12.25
C GLY A 317 -32.35 16.22 -12.95
N LEU A 318 -32.38 16.73 -14.18
CA LEU A 318 -31.21 17.07 -14.98
C LEU A 318 -31.06 18.59 -15.05
N ILE A 319 -29.91 19.11 -14.60
CA ILE A 319 -29.58 20.53 -14.65
C ILE A 319 -28.43 20.73 -15.65
N PHE A 320 -28.66 21.58 -16.64
CA PHE A 320 -27.69 21.89 -17.68
C PHE A 320 -26.81 23.09 -17.31
N GLY A 321 -25.62 23.17 -17.93
CA GLY A 321 -24.73 24.32 -17.82
C GLY A 321 -25.38 25.55 -18.45
N ARG A 322 -25.60 26.60 -17.66
CA ARG A 322 -26.35 27.78 -18.10
C ARG A 322 -25.44 28.99 -18.37
N LYS A 323 -25.77 29.77 -19.40
CA LYS A 323 -25.20 31.09 -19.69
C LYS A 323 -26.30 32.15 -19.73
N TYR A 324 -26.02 33.28 -19.09
CA TYR A 324 -26.90 34.45 -19.14
C TYR A 324 -26.37 35.54 -20.05
N ILE A 325 -27.27 36.07 -20.87
CA ILE A 325 -27.00 37.20 -21.76
C ILE A 325 -27.78 38.40 -21.25
N THR A 326 -27.07 39.42 -20.78
CA THR A 326 -27.66 40.63 -20.17
C THR A 326 -27.19 41.87 -20.90
N GLY A 327 -27.96 42.95 -20.89
CA GLY A 327 -27.54 44.22 -21.49
C GLY A 327 -28.70 45.19 -21.70
N THR A 328 -28.40 46.49 -21.62
CA THR A 328 -29.31 47.60 -21.96
C THR A 328 -28.91 48.32 -23.24
N SER A 329 -27.78 47.94 -23.82
CA SER A 329 -27.25 48.43 -25.08
C SER A 329 -26.74 47.27 -25.92
N ASN A 330 -26.45 47.53 -27.20
CA ASN A 330 -25.92 46.51 -28.08
C ASN A 330 -24.60 45.95 -27.53
N ASN A 331 -24.48 44.63 -27.46
CA ASN A 331 -23.30 43.97 -26.92
C ASN A 331 -23.01 42.62 -27.57
N THR A 332 -21.82 42.08 -27.29
CA THR A 332 -21.31 40.84 -27.86
C THR A 332 -20.90 39.87 -26.77
N TRP A 333 -21.27 38.61 -26.94
CA TRP A 333 -21.00 37.51 -26.01
C TRP A 333 -20.44 36.30 -26.74
N TYR A 334 -19.72 35.49 -25.99
CA TYR A 334 -19.08 34.28 -26.48
C TYR A 334 -19.47 33.12 -25.57
N LEU A 335 -20.03 32.06 -26.15
CA LEU A 335 -20.36 30.84 -25.42
C LEU A 335 -19.13 29.95 -25.26
N ASN A 336 -19.02 29.37 -24.07
CA ASN A 336 -18.11 28.29 -23.76
C ASN A 336 -18.72 26.95 -24.18
N ARG A 337 -17.90 25.90 -24.20
CA ARG A 337 -18.37 24.56 -24.60
C ARG A 337 -19.39 23.99 -23.61
N GLU A 338 -19.29 24.38 -22.35
CA GLU A 338 -20.12 23.92 -21.24
C GLU A 338 -21.49 24.63 -21.19
N ASP A 339 -21.66 25.73 -21.93
CA ASP A 339 -22.91 26.48 -22.03
C ASP A 339 -23.91 25.70 -22.89
N THR A 340 -24.83 25.00 -22.23
CA THR A 340 -25.83 24.09 -22.83
C THR A 340 -27.26 24.63 -22.71
N VAL A 341 -27.47 25.68 -21.92
CA VAL A 341 -28.70 26.48 -21.88
C VAL A 341 -28.33 27.95 -21.88
N VAL A 342 -28.89 28.74 -22.81
CA VAL A 342 -28.66 30.18 -22.91
C VAL A 342 -29.97 30.92 -22.61
N ILE A 343 -29.93 31.76 -21.58
CA ILE A 343 -31.09 32.54 -21.15
C ILE A 343 -30.79 34.02 -21.35
N GLY A 344 -31.60 34.69 -22.15
CA GLY A 344 -31.47 36.10 -22.46
C GLY A 344 -32.36 36.98 -21.60
N TYR A 345 -31.72 37.91 -20.88
CA TYR A 345 -32.34 39.00 -20.14
C TYR A 345 -32.04 40.38 -20.77
N THR A 346 -31.54 40.39 -22.02
CA THR A 346 -31.20 41.63 -22.71
C THR A 346 -32.44 42.44 -23.09
N SER A 347 -32.35 43.77 -22.96
CA SER A 347 -33.36 44.73 -23.44
C SER A 347 -32.99 45.36 -24.78
N ALA A 348 -31.79 45.05 -25.29
CA ALA A 348 -31.26 45.53 -26.55
C ALA A 348 -30.80 44.36 -27.43
N ALA A 349 -30.14 44.63 -28.55
CA ALA A 349 -29.58 43.59 -29.41
C ALA A 349 -28.32 42.98 -28.78
N SER A 350 -28.29 41.67 -28.58
CA SER A 350 -27.09 40.98 -28.09
C SER A 350 -26.59 39.98 -29.12
N VAL A 351 -25.39 40.16 -29.66
CA VAL A 351 -24.74 39.17 -30.52
C VAL A 351 -24.13 38.08 -29.65
N VAL A 352 -24.45 36.82 -29.92
CA VAL A 352 -23.98 35.67 -29.15
C VAL A 352 -23.27 34.71 -30.09
N TYR A 353 -21.97 34.53 -29.92
CA TYR A 353 -21.22 33.57 -30.71
C TYR A 353 -21.30 32.18 -30.08
N LEU A 354 -21.66 31.19 -30.90
CA LEU A 354 -21.66 29.77 -30.55
C LEU A 354 -20.24 29.29 -30.14
N PRO A 355 -20.12 28.14 -29.46
CA PRO A 355 -18.83 27.61 -29.02
C PRO A 355 -17.81 27.45 -30.15
N ALA A 356 -16.53 27.74 -29.88
CA ALA A 356 -15.44 27.63 -30.85
C ALA A 356 -14.90 26.21 -31.07
N SER A 357 -15.24 25.29 -30.16
CA SER A 357 -14.82 23.88 -30.23
C SER A 357 -15.95 22.97 -29.76
N PRO A 358 -17.05 22.89 -30.52
CA PRO A 358 -18.17 22.04 -30.17
C PRO A 358 -17.87 20.56 -30.39
N LYS A 359 -18.63 19.70 -29.72
CA LYS A 359 -18.58 18.24 -29.90
C LYS A 359 -19.81 17.76 -30.63
N GLU A 360 -19.64 16.76 -31.49
CA GLU A 360 -20.77 16.13 -32.17
C GLU A 360 -21.83 15.67 -31.16
N GLY A 361 -23.09 15.99 -31.44
CA GLY A 361 -24.22 15.78 -30.54
C GLY A 361 -24.39 16.84 -29.45
N GLN A 362 -23.55 17.88 -29.40
CA GLN A 362 -23.74 18.98 -28.45
C GLN A 362 -25.04 19.72 -28.73
N VAL A 363 -25.89 19.83 -27.70
CA VAL A 363 -27.17 20.56 -27.74
C VAL A 363 -27.07 21.82 -26.88
N ILE A 364 -27.56 22.95 -27.43
CA ILE A 364 -27.69 24.22 -26.72
C ILE A 364 -29.15 24.65 -26.79
N PHE A 365 -29.84 24.71 -25.66
CA PHE A 365 -31.18 25.29 -25.59
C PHE A 365 -31.10 26.81 -25.44
N VAL A 366 -32.07 27.53 -26.02
CA VAL A 366 -32.12 28.99 -25.99
C VAL A 366 -33.49 29.44 -25.49
N LYS A 367 -33.51 30.46 -24.64
CA LYS A 367 -34.72 31.19 -24.25
C LYS A 367 -34.43 32.67 -24.08
N GLN A 368 -35.12 33.52 -24.83
CA GLN A 368 -35.11 34.98 -24.63
C GLN A 368 -36.34 35.36 -23.79
N TRP A 369 -36.13 35.96 -22.63
CA TRP A 369 -37.22 36.39 -21.74
C TRP A 369 -37.54 37.88 -21.88
N TRP A 370 -36.53 38.75 -21.93
CA TRP A 370 -36.75 40.19 -21.87
C TRP A 370 -36.95 40.84 -23.26
N ARG A 371 -37.23 42.15 -23.30
CA ARG A 371 -37.68 42.90 -24.48
C ARG A 371 -36.68 43.04 -25.64
N GLY A 372 -35.42 42.67 -25.44
CA GLY A 372 -34.39 42.66 -26.49
C GLY A 372 -34.43 41.40 -27.34
N TYR A 373 -33.33 41.16 -28.07
CA TYR A 373 -33.15 39.92 -28.82
C TYR A 373 -31.70 39.43 -28.78
N MET A 374 -31.53 38.11 -28.86
CA MET A 374 -30.22 37.49 -29.03
C MET A 374 -30.02 37.08 -30.48
N ARG A 375 -28.93 37.55 -31.09
CA ARG A 375 -28.46 37.18 -32.42
C ARG A 375 -27.34 36.17 -32.33
N PHE A 376 -27.64 34.91 -32.57
CA PHE A 376 -26.64 33.85 -32.56
C PHE A 376 -25.84 33.84 -33.84
N ARG A 377 -24.52 33.65 -33.74
CA ARG A 377 -23.60 33.51 -34.88
C ARG A 377 -22.69 32.30 -34.70
N PRO A 378 -22.35 31.58 -35.77
CA PRO A 378 -21.32 30.55 -35.67
C PRO A 378 -19.94 31.20 -35.53
N ARG A 379 -18.96 30.41 -35.07
CA ARG A 379 -17.55 30.78 -35.11
C ARG A 379 -16.99 30.56 -36.52
N SER A 380 -15.85 31.19 -36.81
CA SER A 380 -15.15 30.98 -38.09
C SER A 380 -14.92 29.48 -38.33
N GLY A 381 -15.24 29.02 -39.54
CA GLY A 381 -15.17 27.60 -39.93
C GLY A 381 -16.43 26.77 -39.64
N TYR A 382 -17.45 27.34 -39.00
CA TYR A 382 -18.72 26.67 -38.73
C TYR A 382 -19.89 27.41 -39.41
N LEU A 383 -20.98 26.68 -39.65
CA LEU A 383 -22.20 27.19 -40.28
C LEU A 383 -23.41 26.98 -39.37
N ILE A 384 -24.45 27.81 -39.54
CA ILE A 384 -25.79 27.53 -39.01
C ILE A 384 -26.67 27.09 -40.18
N TYR A 385 -27.36 25.97 -40.02
CA TYR A 385 -28.39 25.51 -40.94
C TYR A 385 -29.75 25.63 -40.28
N ASP A 386 -30.68 26.28 -40.97
CA ASP A 386 -32.11 26.16 -40.72
C ASP A 386 -32.68 25.40 -41.93
N ASP A 387 -33.22 24.21 -41.69
CA ASP A 387 -33.50 23.23 -42.73
C ASP A 387 -32.31 23.04 -43.69
N THR A 388 -32.49 23.34 -44.99
CA THR A 388 -31.46 23.22 -46.02
C THR A 388 -30.67 24.50 -46.26
N SER A 389 -31.01 25.60 -45.56
CA SER A 389 -30.46 26.92 -45.83
C SER A 389 -29.37 27.29 -44.83
N VAL A 390 -28.23 27.75 -45.36
CA VAL A 390 -27.14 28.31 -44.57
C VAL A 390 -27.48 29.72 -44.14
N ASN A 391 -27.31 30.01 -42.85
CA ASN A 391 -27.57 31.31 -42.26
C ASN A 391 -26.31 31.84 -41.54
N ASP A 392 -26.01 33.12 -41.73
CA ASP A 392 -24.92 33.80 -41.02
C ASP A 392 -25.25 34.07 -39.55
N TYR A 393 -26.54 34.15 -39.24
CA TYR A 393 -27.05 34.39 -37.90
C TYR A 393 -28.47 33.87 -37.71
N TYR A 394 -28.89 33.76 -36.45
CA TYR A 394 -30.27 33.45 -36.09
C TYR A 394 -30.74 34.27 -34.89
N ASP A 395 -31.92 34.87 -34.98
CA ASP A 395 -32.45 35.77 -33.94
C ASP A 395 -33.54 35.10 -33.08
N PHE A 396 -33.40 35.25 -31.77
CA PHE A 396 -34.41 34.92 -30.77
C PHE A 396 -34.84 36.21 -30.04
N GLY A 397 -36.04 36.69 -30.36
CA GLY A 397 -36.69 37.84 -29.72
C GLY A 397 -37.52 37.46 -28.49
N GLU A 398 -38.17 38.45 -27.90
CA GLU A 398 -38.94 38.30 -26.65
C GLU A 398 -39.89 37.08 -26.65
N GLY A 399 -39.77 36.25 -25.61
CA GLY A 399 -40.59 35.06 -25.40
C GLY A 399 -40.19 33.85 -26.24
N GLN A 400 -39.32 34.00 -27.24
CA GLN A 400 -38.93 32.91 -28.14
C GLN A 400 -37.92 31.96 -27.48
N GLY A 401 -37.99 30.69 -27.88
CA GLY A 401 -37.01 29.68 -27.50
C GLY A 401 -36.61 28.81 -28.68
N GLY A 402 -35.68 27.90 -28.45
CA GLY A 402 -35.24 26.97 -29.47
C GLY A 402 -34.05 26.15 -29.03
N MET A 403 -33.41 25.49 -30.00
CA MET A 403 -32.19 24.75 -29.78
C MET A 403 -31.22 24.86 -30.95
N PHE A 404 -29.95 24.64 -30.65
CA PHE A 404 -28.90 24.36 -31.61
C PHE A 404 -28.33 22.97 -31.35
N VAL A 405 -28.17 22.15 -32.38
CA VAL A 405 -27.51 20.84 -32.31
C VAL A 405 -26.29 20.84 -33.22
N TYR A 406 -25.11 20.59 -32.66
CA TYR A 406 -23.90 20.49 -33.46
C TYR A 406 -23.73 19.08 -34.02
N THR A 407 -23.47 18.99 -35.32
CA THR A 407 -23.28 17.72 -36.02
C THR A 407 -22.11 17.81 -37.00
N VAL A 408 -21.50 16.66 -37.29
CA VAL A 408 -20.53 16.51 -38.37
C VAL A 408 -21.13 15.55 -39.39
N GLY A 409 -21.33 16.01 -40.61
CA GLY A 409 -22.01 15.21 -41.63
C GLY A 409 -21.52 15.51 -43.03
N TYR A 410 -22.16 14.89 -44.01
CA TYR A 410 -21.91 15.13 -45.43
C TYR A 410 -23.19 15.69 -46.07
N VAL A 411 -23.06 16.81 -46.78
CA VAL A 411 -24.11 17.39 -47.61
C VAL A 411 -23.55 17.43 -49.02
N ASP A 412 -24.24 16.77 -49.96
CA ASP A 412 -23.80 16.62 -51.35
C ASP A 412 -22.35 16.11 -51.49
N GLY A 413 -21.97 15.14 -50.64
CA GLY A 413 -20.63 14.54 -50.62
C GLY A 413 -19.55 15.42 -49.98
N VAL A 414 -19.87 16.63 -49.52
CA VAL A 414 -18.92 17.54 -48.85
C VAL A 414 -19.11 17.47 -47.34
N LYS A 415 -18.02 17.23 -46.61
CA LYS A 415 -18.02 17.26 -45.14
C LYS A 415 -18.39 18.65 -44.64
N LYS A 416 -19.36 18.72 -43.73
CA LYS A 416 -19.82 19.94 -43.06
C LYS A 416 -19.71 19.80 -41.55
N GLN A 417 -19.31 20.89 -40.90
CA GLN A 417 -19.35 21.06 -39.44
C GLN A 417 -20.34 22.19 -39.18
N ALA A 418 -21.52 21.84 -38.68
CA ALA A 418 -22.65 22.76 -38.67
C ALA A 418 -23.48 22.65 -37.40
N TRP A 419 -24.13 23.76 -37.07
CA TRP A 419 -25.18 23.84 -36.08
C TRP A 419 -26.52 23.79 -36.78
N LEU A 420 -27.34 22.80 -36.45
CA LEU A 420 -28.74 22.72 -36.87
C LEU A 420 -29.57 23.52 -35.88
N VAL A 421 -30.36 24.48 -36.35
CA VAL A 421 -31.20 25.31 -35.50
C VAL A 421 -32.66 24.87 -35.57
N SER A 422 -33.36 24.99 -34.46
CA SER A 422 -34.82 24.99 -34.44
C SER A 422 -35.30 26.11 -33.54
N ARG A 423 -36.29 26.87 -33.99
CA ARG A 423 -36.91 27.94 -33.20
C ARG A 423 -38.38 27.66 -33.00
N TRP A 424 -38.83 27.91 -31.78
CA TRP A 424 -40.21 27.73 -31.37
C TRP A 424 -40.71 29.02 -30.73
N LYS A 425 -41.98 29.33 -30.97
CA LYS A 425 -42.70 30.36 -30.25
C LYS A 425 -43.81 29.63 -29.49
N TYR A 426 -43.91 29.93 -28.19
CA TYR A 426 -44.70 29.27 -27.14
C TYR A 426 -43.93 28.16 -26.40
#